data_AF-A0A1G9E5S3-F1
#
_entry.id   AF-A0A1G9E5S3-F1
#
_cell.length_a   1.000
_cell.length_b   1.000
_cell.length_c   1.000
_cell.angle_alpha   90.00
_cell.angle_beta   90.00
_cell.angle_gamma   90.00
#
_symmetry.space_group_name_H-M   'P 1'
#
loop_
_entity.id
_entity.type
_entity.pdbx_description
1 polymer ?
#
loop_
_entity_poly.entity_id
_entity_poly.type
_entity_poly.pdbx_seq_one_letter_code
_entity_poly.pdbx_strand_id
1 'polypeptide(L)'
;MGQRRSSAVATFESISERGATVANIKSSKKRVLINERNRLRNKSVKTSMKTAMRRFREAAATGDREKAAEMERAATRLVDKAAKKGVIHRNQAANKKSSMARQLNQL
;
A
#
# COMPACT_ATOMS: atom_id res chain seq x y z
N MET A 1 -9.97 -56.32 36.97
CA MET A 1 -8.84 -56.25 36.02
C MET A 1 -9.38 -55.92 34.64
N GLY A 2 -8.75 -54.97 33.93
CA GLY A 2 -9.12 -54.65 32.56
C GLY A 2 -9.16 -53.15 32.29
N GLN A 3 -8.00 -52.50 32.37
CA GLN A 3 -7.84 -51.13 31.89
C GLN A 3 -8.10 -51.10 30.37
N ARG A 4 -9.09 -50.33 29.93
CA ARG A 4 -9.14 -49.78 28.57
C ARG A 4 -9.38 -48.28 28.67
N ARG A 5 -8.36 -47.58 29.16
CA ARG A 5 -8.27 -46.12 29.09
C ARG A 5 -7.87 -45.73 27.67
N SER A 6 -8.57 -44.71 27.14
CA SER A 6 -8.00 -43.68 26.26
C SER A 6 -7.48 -44.08 24.88
N SER A 7 -8.28 -43.87 23.83
CA SER A 7 -7.75 -43.66 22.47
C SER A 7 -8.49 -42.59 21.64
N ALA A 8 -9.50 -41.92 22.18
CA ALA A 8 -10.35 -40.99 21.41
C ALA A 8 -10.12 -39.49 21.69
N VAL A 9 -9.23 -39.12 22.62
CA VAL A 9 -8.95 -37.70 22.95
C VAL A 9 -7.59 -37.23 22.39
N ALA A 10 -6.77 -38.13 21.84
CA ALA A 10 -5.41 -37.83 21.39
C ALA A 10 -5.31 -37.43 19.90
N THR A 11 -6.30 -36.73 19.33
CA THR A 11 -6.25 -36.28 17.92
C THR A 11 -6.59 -34.82 17.67
N PHE A 12 -7.04 -34.05 18.67
CA PHE A 12 -7.35 -32.62 18.47
C PHE A 12 -6.28 -31.67 19.03
N GLU A 13 -5.55 -32.06 20.08
CA GLU A 13 -4.55 -31.21 20.73
C GLU A 13 -3.24 -31.03 19.95
N SER A 14 -2.97 -31.88 18.95
CA SER A 14 -1.72 -31.86 18.16
C SER A 14 -1.75 -30.97 16.90
N ILE A 15 -2.83 -30.21 16.68
CA ILE A 15 -2.90 -29.23 15.59
C ILE A 15 -2.40 -27.85 16.05
N SER A 16 -2.43 -27.54 17.35
CA SER A 16 -2.09 -26.19 17.85
C SER A 16 -0.58 -25.89 17.96
N GLU A 17 0.30 -26.90 17.93
CA GLU A 17 1.76 -26.74 18.05
C GLU A 17 2.52 -26.71 16.72
N ARG A 18 1.84 -26.86 15.58
CA ARG A 18 2.48 -26.72 14.25
C ARG A 18 2.55 -25.25 13.89
N GLY A 19 3.59 -24.59 14.39
CA GLY A 19 3.98 -23.24 14.00
C GLY A 19 3.83 -23.03 12.49
N ALA A 20 2.97 -22.06 12.14
CA ALA A 20 2.74 -21.49 10.81
C ALA A 20 3.43 -22.25 9.66
N THR A 21 2.72 -23.23 9.07
CA THR A 21 3.14 -23.96 7.87
C THR A 21 3.07 -23.10 6.61
N VAL A 22 3.66 -21.91 6.62
CA VAL A 22 3.73 -21.03 5.45
C VAL A 22 5.20 -20.74 5.10
N ALA A 23 5.54 -21.09 3.85
CA ALA A 23 6.85 -21.01 3.21
C ALA A 23 7.92 -22.00 3.72
N ASN A 24 7.75 -23.31 3.49
CA ASN A 24 8.80 -24.32 3.73
C ASN A 24 9.96 -24.26 2.72
N ILE A 25 9.74 -23.70 1.53
CA ILE A 25 10.75 -23.58 0.46
C ILE A 25 11.61 -22.32 0.68
N LYS A 26 12.94 -22.45 0.57
CA LYS A 26 13.92 -21.36 0.77
C LYS A 26 13.61 -20.10 -0.08
N SER A 27 13.15 -20.29 -1.31
CA SER A 27 12.73 -19.21 -2.21
C SER A 27 11.52 -18.45 -1.65
N SER A 28 10.53 -19.15 -1.10
CA SER A 28 9.33 -18.55 -0.51
C SER A 28 9.66 -17.72 0.73
N LYS A 29 10.51 -18.22 1.64
CA LYS A 29 10.97 -17.44 2.82
C LYS A 29 11.65 -16.14 2.40
N LYS A 30 12.52 -16.22 1.39
CA LYS A 30 13.19 -15.03 0.81
C LYS A 30 12.19 -14.05 0.19
N ARG A 31 11.15 -14.54 -0.51
CA ARG A 31 10.11 -13.68 -1.11
C ARG A 31 9.32 -12.93 -0.04
N VAL A 32 8.97 -13.56 1.08
CA VAL A 32 8.26 -12.89 2.19
C VAL A 32 9.07 -11.67 2.70
N LEU A 33 10.36 -11.85 2.96
CA LEU A 33 11.24 -10.77 3.43
C LEU A 33 11.38 -9.62 2.42
N ILE A 34 11.53 -9.95 1.12
CA ILE A 34 11.63 -8.95 0.05
C ILE A 34 10.31 -8.20 -0.12
N ASN A 35 9.19 -8.93 -0.08
CA ASN A 35 7.86 -8.34 -0.23
C ASN A 35 7.56 -7.38 0.91
N GLU A 36 7.91 -7.71 2.16
CA GLU A 36 7.69 -6.82 3.29
C GLU A 36 8.51 -5.53 3.18
N ARG A 37 9.80 -5.64 2.82
CA ARG A 37 10.65 -4.47 2.57
C ARG A 37 10.06 -3.56 1.48
N ASN A 38 9.64 -4.16 0.37
CA ASN A 38 9.04 -3.42 -0.75
C ASN A 38 7.69 -2.80 -0.36
N ARG A 39 6.89 -3.52 0.43
CA ARG A 39 5.59 -3.04 0.95
C ARG A 39 5.77 -1.77 1.77
N LEU A 40 6.72 -1.74 2.72
CA LEU A 40 6.99 -0.58 3.57
C LEU A 40 7.45 0.63 2.75
N ARG A 41 8.38 0.44 1.81
CA ARG A 41 8.84 1.50 0.89
C ARG A 41 7.67 2.05 0.06
N ASN A 42 6.86 1.18 -0.52
CA ASN A 42 5.73 1.56 -1.36
C ASN A 42 4.63 2.25 -0.56
N LYS A 43 4.41 1.82 0.69
CA LYS A 43 3.45 2.43 1.62
C LYS A 43 3.79 3.90 1.85
N SER A 44 5.04 4.19 2.25
CA SER A 44 5.50 5.57 2.51
C SER A 44 5.33 6.48 1.28
N VAL A 45 5.74 6.01 0.10
CA VAL A 45 5.60 6.80 -1.14
C VAL A 45 4.13 7.04 -1.50
N LYS A 46 3.28 6.00 -1.39
CA LYS A 46 1.85 6.12 -1.67
C LYS A 46 1.14 7.05 -0.69
N THR A 47 1.48 7.00 0.60
CA THR A 47 0.88 7.87 1.61
C THR A 47 1.22 9.33 1.36
N SER A 48 2.50 9.66 1.12
CA SER A 48 2.90 11.04 0.86
C SER A 48 2.24 11.61 -0.39
N MET A 49 2.16 10.81 -1.47
CA MET A 49 1.44 11.19 -2.69
C MET A 49 -0.06 11.43 -2.42
N LYS A 50 -0.72 10.53 -1.69
CA LYS A 50 -2.15 10.66 -1.34
C LYS A 50 -2.41 11.90 -0.48
N THR A 51 -1.53 12.19 0.48
CA THR A 51 -1.66 13.38 1.33
C THR A 51 -1.55 14.67 0.51
N ALA A 52 -0.59 14.76 -0.41
CA ALA A 52 -0.47 15.93 -1.28
C ALA A 52 -1.70 16.13 -2.17
N MET A 53 -2.22 15.05 -2.76
CA MET A 53 -3.47 15.11 -3.53
C MET A 53 -4.68 15.51 -2.66
N ARG A 54 -4.72 15.11 -1.38
CA ARG A 54 -5.79 15.53 -0.47
C ARG A 54 -5.73 17.02 -0.20
N ARG A 55 -4.54 17.56 0.10
CA ARG A 55 -4.36 19.01 0.33
C ARG A 55 -4.72 19.84 -0.90
N PHE A 56 -4.39 19.37 -2.11
CA PHE A 56 -4.86 20.01 -3.35
C PHE A 56 -6.39 20.06 -3.41
N ARG A 57 -7.08 18.96 -3.09
CA ARG A 57 -8.55 18.94 -3.09
C ARG A 57 -9.16 19.86 -2.03
N GLU A 58 -8.54 19.95 -0.85
CA GLU A 58 -8.96 20.86 0.21
C GLU A 58 -8.83 22.32 -0.27
N ALA A 59 -7.69 22.70 -0.87
CA ALA A 59 -7.48 24.04 -1.43
C ALA A 59 -8.39 24.35 -2.65
N ALA A 60 -8.67 23.33 -3.47
CA ALA A 60 -9.62 23.44 -4.56
C ALA A 60 -11.05 23.70 -4.05
N ALA A 61 -11.44 23.07 -2.94
CA ALA A 61 -12.77 23.23 -2.36
C ALA A 61 -12.99 24.63 -1.76
N THR A 62 -11.92 25.31 -1.31
CA THR A 62 -12.00 26.67 -0.77
C THR A 62 -12.04 27.76 -1.85
N GLY A 63 -11.86 27.43 -3.13
CA GLY A 63 -11.93 28.37 -4.25
C GLY A 63 -10.69 29.25 -4.47
N ASP A 64 -9.62 29.03 -3.70
CA ASP A 64 -8.36 29.80 -3.80
C ASP A 64 -7.50 29.29 -4.96
N ARG A 65 -7.64 29.89 -6.14
CA ARG A 65 -6.98 29.45 -7.38
C ARG A 65 -5.45 29.44 -7.31
N GLU A 66 -4.85 30.45 -6.67
CA GLU A 66 -3.39 30.57 -6.53
C GLU A 66 -2.81 29.48 -5.63
N LYS A 67 -3.42 29.27 -4.46
CA LYS A 67 -3.02 28.21 -3.52
C LYS A 67 -3.24 26.83 -4.14
N ALA A 68 -4.35 26.63 -4.86
CA ALA A 68 -4.59 25.38 -5.58
C ALA A 68 -3.50 25.09 -6.63
N ALA A 69 -3.03 26.10 -7.37
CA ALA A 69 -1.96 25.96 -8.35
C ALA A 69 -0.58 25.66 -7.72
N GLU A 70 -0.28 26.22 -6.54
CA GLU A 70 0.94 25.86 -5.80
C GLU A 70 0.90 24.41 -5.31
N MET A 71 -0.24 24.00 -4.74
CA MET A 71 -0.44 22.66 -4.21
C MET A 71 -0.50 21.60 -5.30
N GLU A 72 -1.04 21.93 -6.48
CA GLU A 72 -1.00 21.10 -7.68
C GLU A 72 0.45 20.81 -8.11
N ARG A 73 1.29 21.86 -8.20
CA ARG A 73 2.71 21.70 -8.57
C ARG A 73 3.45 20.80 -7.59
N ALA A 74 3.20 20.95 -6.29
CA ALA A 74 3.78 20.10 -5.25
C ALA A 74 3.30 18.64 -5.38
N ALA A 75 2.01 18.42 -5.62
CA ALA A 75 1.44 17.08 -5.82
C ALA A 75 1.98 16.41 -7.09
N THR A 76 2.06 17.14 -8.20
CA THR A 76 2.57 16.66 -9.49
C THR A 76 4.02 16.17 -9.38
N ARG A 77 4.89 16.92 -8.68
CA ARG A 77 6.27 16.48 -8.39
C ARG A 77 6.32 15.15 -7.63
N LEU A 78 5.43 14.95 -6.66
CA LEU A 78 5.38 13.71 -5.86
C LEU A 78 4.85 12.52 -6.68
N VAL A 79 3.86 12.76 -7.54
CA VAL A 79 3.33 11.75 -8.47
C VAL A 79 4.43 11.28 -9.43
N ASP A 80 5.17 12.21 -10.03
CA ASP A 80 6.26 11.85 -10.95
C ASP A 80 7.41 11.14 -10.23
N LYS A 81 7.72 11.52 -8.98
CA LYS A 81 8.70 10.80 -8.15
C LYS A 81 8.24 9.38 -7.82
N ALA A 82 6.94 9.17 -7.60
CA ALA A 82 6.38 7.84 -7.37
C ALA A 82 6.46 6.96 -8.63
N ALA A 83 6.25 7.54 -9.81
CA ALA A 83 6.41 6.86 -11.09
C ALA A 83 7.87 6.46 -11.34
N LYS A 84 8.81 7.40 -11.14
CA LYS A 84 10.26 7.14 -11.29
C LYS A 84 10.76 6.06 -10.32
N LYS A 85 10.19 5.97 -9.12
CA LYS A 85 10.49 4.93 -8.14
C LYS A 85 9.81 3.57 -8.43
N GLY A 86 8.98 3.47 -9.46
CA GLY A 86 8.24 2.26 -9.83
C GLY A 86 7.09 1.91 -8.89
N VAL A 87 6.63 2.85 -8.06
CA VAL A 87 5.55 2.60 -7.08
C VAL A 87 4.17 2.68 -7.73
N ILE A 88 4.04 3.50 -8.77
CA ILE A 88 2.85 3.63 -9.62
C ILE A 88 3.26 3.50 -11.09
N HIS A 89 2.35 3.02 -11.92
CA HIS A 89 2.58 2.92 -13.36
C HIS A 89 2.56 4.31 -14.03
N ARG A 90 3.30 4.49 -15.13
CA ARG A 90 3.38 5.75 -15.88
C ARG A 90 2.01 6.29 -16.31
N ASN A 91 1.11 5.39 -16.74
CA ASN A 91 -0.26 5.78 -17.13
C ASN A 91 -1.09 6.23 -15.91
N GLN A 92 -0.87 5.60 -14.75
CA GLN A 92 -1.55 6.02 -13.52
C GLN A 92 -1.09 7.42 -13.10
N ALA A 93 0.21 7.71 -13.24
CA ALA A 93 0.74 9.05 -13.01
C ALA A 93 0.14 10.08 -13.98
N ALA A 94 0.09 9.76 -15.28
CA ALA A 94 -0.51 10.62 -16.31
C ALA A 94 -2.00 10.92 -16.02
N ASN A 95 -2.79 9.90 -15.69
CA ASN A 95 -4.21 10.05 -15.35
C ASN A 95 -4.40 10.95 -14.12
N LYS A 96 -3.53 10.83 -13.10
CA LYS A 96 -3.61 11.68 -11.90
C LYS A 96 -3.24 13.13 -12.20
N LYS A 97 -2.20 13.38 -12.99
CA LYS A 97 -1.83 14.73 -13.44
C LYS A 97 -2.95 15.38 -14.25
N SER A 98 -3.50 14.65 -15.23
CA SER A 98 -4.63 15.13 -16.03
C SER A 98 -5.86 15.45 -15.18
N SER A 99 -6.20 14.60 -14.20
CA SER A 99 -7.32 14.86 -13.29
C SER A 99 -7.15 16.14 -12.46
N MET A 100 -5.95 16.40 -11.93
CA MET A 100 -5.68 17.61 -11.13
C MET A 100 -5.72 18.86 -12.01
N ALA A 101 -5.11 18.82 -13.20
CA ALA A 101 -5.15 19.92 -14.15
C ALA A 101 -6.58 20.25 -14.60
N ARG A 102 -7.39 19.24 -14.89
CA ARG A 102 -8.81 19.44 -15.23
C ARG A 102 -9.57 20.10 -14.09
N GLN A 103 -9.33 19.69 -12.85
CA GLN A 103 -9.99 20.27 -11.69
C GLN A 103 -9.57 21.74 -11.47
N LEU A 104 -8.30 22.08 -11.69
CA LEU A 104 -7.83 23.46 -11.61
C LEU A 104 -8.40 24.36 -12.72
N ASN A 105 -8.59 23.81 -13.92
CA ASN A 105 -9.19 24.55 -15.05
C ASN A 105 -10.70 24.78 -14.87
N GLN A 106 -11.37 23.94 -14.08
CA GLN A 106 -12.81 24.04 -13.79
C GLN A 106 -13.13 24.97 -12.62
N LEU A 107 -12.15 25.23 -11.74
CA LEU A 107 -12.19 26.31 -10.76
C LEU A 107 -12.04 27.67 -11.45
#